data_AF-A0A951PIM1-F1
#
_entry.id   AF-A0A951PIM1-F1
#
_cell.length_a   1.000
_cell.length_b   1.000
_cell.length_c   1.000
_cell.angle_alpha   90.00
_cell.angle_beta   90.00
_cell.angle_gamma   90.00
#
_symmetry.space_group_name_H-M   'P 1'
#
loop_
_entity.id
_entity.type
_entity.pdbx_description
1 polymer ?
#
loop_
_entity_poly.entity_id
_entity_poly.type
_entity_poly.pdbx_seq_one_letter_code
_entity_poly.pdbx_strand_id
1 'polypeptide(L)' 'MVTDNRKSIPGHLEAHWAAGRHMWGLLWLRPSATLSSWAEALFLIWEASETEELLDKVDWIPF' A
#
# COMPACT_ATOMS: atom_id res chain seq x y z
N MET A 1 -1.27 9.52 9.53
CA MET A 1 0.16 9.57 9.94
C MET A 1 0.94 10.11 8.77
N VAL A 2 1.72 11.18 8.95
CA VAL A 2 2.63 11.70 7.93
C VAL A 2 4.02 11.56 8.54
N THR A 3 4.85 10.70 7.96
CA THR A 3 6.23 10.45 8.42
C THR A 3 7.15 10.38 7.21
N ASP A 4 8.35 10.95 7.30
CA ASP A 4 9.40 10.71 6.29
C ASP A 4 10.12 9.37 6.54
N ASN A 5 10.01 8.85 7.77
CA ASN A 5 10.71 7.66 8.21
C ASN A 5 9.90 6.43 7.85
N ARG A 6 10.06 5.97 6.60
CA ARG A 6 9.42 4.73 6.13
C ARG A 6 9.83 3.48 6.92
N LYS A 7 10.96 3.51 7.64
CA LYS A 7 11.42 2.37 8.45
C LYS A 7 10.54 2.11 9.67
N SER A 8 9.81 3.11 10.17
CA SER A 8 8.91 2.92 11.30
C SER A 8 7.53 2.38 10.90
N ILE A 9 7.14 2.50 9.62
CA ILE A 9 5.81 2.11 9.14
C ILE A 9 5.48 0.64 9.41
N PRO A 10 6.37 -0.35 9.18
CA PRO A 10 6.07 -1.74 9.51
C PRO A 10 5.63 -1.96 10.97
N GLY A 11 6.34 -1.34 11.93
CA GLY A 11 5.98 -1.43 13.35
C GLY A 11 4.63 -0.74 13.68
N HIS A 12 4.30 0.34 12.97
CA HIS A 12 2.98 0.96 13.11
C HIS A 12 1.85 0.09 12.53
N LEU A 13 2.10 -0.65 11.45
CA LEU A 13 1.15 -1.60 10.86
C LEU A 13 0.91 -2.79 11.78
N GLU A 14 1.98 -3.38 12.34
CA GLU A 14 1.87 -4.46 13.33
C GLU A 14 1.02 -4.03 14.54
N ALA A 15 1.27 -2.84 15.09
CA ALA A 15 0.48 -2.30 16.18
C ALA A 15 -0.98 -1.97 15.78
N HIS A 16 -1.23 -1.68 14.50
CA HIS A 16 -2.57 -1.46 13.97
C HIS A 16 -3.37 -2.76 13.93
N TRP A 17 -2.80 -3.80 13.34
CA TRP A 17 -3.40 -5.13 13.23
C TRP A 17 -3.55 -5.82 14.59
N ALA A 18 -2.57 -5.71 15.48
CA ALA A 18 -2.64 -6.26 16.83
C ALA A 18 -3.79 -5.67 17.67
N ALA A 19 -4.26 -4.48 17.32
CA ALA A 19 -5.42 -3.85 17.94
C ALA A 19 -6.75 -4.20 17.26
N GLY A 20 -6.78 -5.19 16.37
CA GLY A 20 -7.97 -5.62 15.64
C GLY A 20 -8.49 -4.59 14.64
N ARG A 21 -7.64 -3.65 14.21
CA ARG A 21 -7.99 -2.66 13.19
C ARG A 21 -7.48 -3.12 11.83
N HIS A 22 -8.29 -2.87 10.82
CA HIS A 22 -8.02 -3.23 9.44
C HIS A 22 -7.94 -1.98 8.57
N MET A 23 -7.19 -2.09 7.48
CA MET A 23 -7.08 -1.01 6.50
C MET A 23 -7.20 -1.52 5.06
N TRP A 24 -7.64 -0.61 4.20
CA TRP A 24 -7.79 -0.83 2.76
C TRP A 24 -6.42 -0.78 2.06
N GLY A 25 -5.56 -1.72 2.42
CA GLY A 25 -4.23 -1.90 1.85
C GLY A 25 -3.26 -0.72 2.03
N LEU A 26 -2.00 -0.98 1.69
CA LEU A 26 -0.96 0.03 1.59
C LEU A 26 -0.07 -0.26 0.38
N LEU A 27 0.02 0.70 -0.54
CA LEU A 27 0.85 0.58 -1.74
C LEU A 27 2.10 1.46 -1.59
N TRP A 28 3.28 0.85 -1.71
CA TRP A 28 4.56 1.51 -1.73
C TRP A 28 4.93 1.92 -3.15
N LEU A 29 5.25 3.20 -3.36
CA LEU A 29 5.71 3.68 -4.66
C LEU A 29 7.21 3.42 -4.82
N ARG A 30 7.60 2.64 -5.83
CA ARG A 30 9.02 2.45 -6.16
C ARG A 30 9.65 3.79 -6.58
N PRO A 31 10.73 4.26 -5.91
CA PRO A 31 11.33 5.57 -6.20
C PRO A 31 11.86 5.73 -7.63
N SER A 32 12.21 4.62 -8.29
CA SER A 32 12.73 4.61 -9.66
C SER A 32 11.65 4.69 -10.74
N ALA A 33 10.38 4.56 -10.37
CA ALA A 33 9.27 4.57 -11.33
C ALA A 33 8.77 6.00 -11.61
N THR A 34 8.11 6.17 -12.74
CA THR A 34 7.53 7.44 -13.17
C THR A 34 6.10 7.59 -12.68
N LEU A 35 5.60 8.82 -12.65
CA LEU A 35 4.20 9.10 -12.32
C LEU A 35 3.22 8.34 -13.24
N SER A 36 3.53 8.24 -14.54
CA SER A 36 2.70 7.46 -15.50
C SER A 36 2.65 6.00 -15.09
N SER A 37 3.79 5.40 -14.75
CA SER A 37 3.87 4.02 -14.32
C SER A 37 3.10 3.75 -13.02
N TRP A 38 3.14 4.68 -12.07
CA TRP A 38 2.30 4.59 -10.87
C TRP A 38 0.81 4.69 -11.19
N ALA A 39 0.43 5.62 -12.07
CA ALA A 39 -0.97 5.80 -12.48
C ALA A 39 -1.52 4.56 -13.19
N GLU A 40 -0.75 3.96 -14.09
CA GLU A 40 -1.09 2.71 -14.78
C GLU A 40 -1.27 1.55 -13.79
N ALA A 41 -0.36 1.40 -12.82
CA ALA A 41 -0.48 0.36 -11.80
C ALA A 41 -1.73 0.54 -10.92
N LEU A 42 -2.05 1.77 -10.54
CA LEU A 42 -3.28 2.08 -9.79
C LEU A 42 -4.53 1.78 -10.61
N PHE A 43 -4.53 2.10 -11.91
CA PHE A 43 -5.63 1.79 -12.81
C PHE A 43 -5.84 0.27 -12.95
N LEU A 44 -4.74 -0.49 -13.08
CA LEU A 44 -4.79 -1.95 -13.17
C LEU A 44 -5.33 -2.58 -11.88
N ILE A 45 -4.87 -2.11 -10.72
CA ILE A 45 -5.40 -2.57 -9.43
C ILE A 45 -6.89 -2.28 -9.35
N TRP A 46 -7.32 -1.08 -9.74
CA TRP A 46 -8.73 -0.69 -9.71
C TRP A 46 -9.61 -1.57 -10.62
N GLU A 47 -9.13 -1.94 -11.81
CA GLU A 47 -9.90 -2.78 -12.72
C GLU A 47 -9.91 -4.26 -12.34
N ALA A 48 -8.81 -4.77 -11.77
CA ALA A 48 -8.60 -6.19 -11.58
C ALA A 48 -8.87 -6.70 -10.16
N SER A 49 -8.87 -5.83 -9.15
CA SER A 49 -9.01 -6.26 -7.75
C SER A 49 -10.43 -6.12 -7.23
N GLU A 50 -10.84 -7.10 -6.42
CA GLU A 50 -11.98 -6.93 -5.52
C GLU A 50 -11.52 -6.25 -4.22
N THR A 51 -12.44 -5.51 -3.61
CA THR A 51 -12.17 -4.69 -2.43
C THR A 51 -11.53 -5.48 -1.28
N GLU A 52 -11.98 -6.71 -1.03
CA GLU A 52 -11.43 -7.55 0.04
C GLU A 52 -10.00 -8.05 -0.24
N GLU A 53 -9.56 -8.07 -1.50
CA GLU A 53 -8.22 -8.57 -1.87
C GLU A 53 -7.09 -7.65 -1.41
N LEU A 54 -7.38 -6.36 -1.24
CA LEU A 54 -6.43 -5.36 -0.76
C LEU A 54 -6.45 -5.21 0.77
N LEU A 55 -7.39 -5.85 1.48
CA LEU A 55 -7.50 -5.72 2.92
C LEU A 55 -6.19 -6.18 3.61
N ASP A 56 -5.59 -5.29 4.38
CA ASP A 56 -4.32 -5.50 5.08
C ASP A 56 -3.13 -5.94 4.20
N LYS A 57 -3.23 -5.79 2.87
CA LYS A 57 -2.12 -6.05 1.96
C LYS A 57 -1.15 -4.88 1.92
N VAL A 58 0.13 -5.22 1.83
CA VAL A 58 1.21 -4.26 1.75
C VAL A 58 2.12 -4.67 0.61
N ASP A 59 2.15 -3.89 -0.47
CA ASP A 59 2.88 -4.26 -1.67
C ASP A 59 3.50 -3.05 -2.39
N TRP A 60 4.43 -3.32 -3.30
CA TRP A 60 5.08 -2.29 -4.11
C TRP A 60 4.42 -2.13 -5.48
N ILE A 61 4.31 -0.88 -5.95
CA ILE A 61 3.92 -0.55 -7.33
C ILE A 61 4.98 0.29 -8.05
N PRO A 62 5.18 0.09 -9.37
CA PRO A 62 4.69 -1.06 -10.14
C PRO A 62 5.32 -2.38 -9.64
N PHE A 63 4.62 -3.50 -9.82
CA PHE A 63 5.04 -4.82 -9.34
C PHE A 63 6.39 -5.24 -9.94
#